data_AF-A0ABD1M4D0-F1
#
_entry.id   AF-A0ABD1M4D0-F1
#
_cell.length_a   1.000
_cell.length_b   1.000
_cell.length_c   1.000
_cell.angle_alpha   90.00
_cell.angle_beta   90.00
_cell.angle_gamma   90.00
#
_symmetry.space_group_name_H-M   'P 1'
#
loop_
_entity.id
_entity.type
_entity.pdbx_description
1 polymer ?
#
loop_
_entity_poly.entity_id
_entity_poly.type
_entity_poly.pdbx_seq_one_letter_code
_entity_poly.pdbx_strand_id
1 'polypeptide(L)'
;MLLCGSDLLHSFGIPGLWIRDQVKTICRDYGVVCIRREGQDIEKTLSEDEILNENQLHLSDEVVNEVMTFVRTRVNDLLSVSQDIALG
;
A
#
# COMPACT_ATOMS: atom_id res chain seq x y z
N MET A 1 -7.02 4.08 -7.42
CA MET A 1 -6.34 4.36 -6.14
C MET A 1 -5.82 3.06 -5.55
N LEU A 2 -4.50 2.90 -5.49
CA LEU A 2 -3.82 1.75 -4.89
C LEU A 2 -3.50 2.07 -3.42
N LEU A 3 -3.92 1.24 -2.49
CA LEU A 3 -3.47 1.30 -1.10
C LEU A 3 -2.36 0.28 -0.88
N CYS A 4 -1.19 0.71 -0.41
CA CYS A 4 -0.05 -0.17 -0.19
C CYS A 4 0.74 0.18 1.07
N GLY A 5 1.61 -0.73 1.50
CA GLY A 5 2.61 -0.45 2.52
C GLY A 5 3.91 0.12 1.91
N SER A 6 4.79 0.61 2.79
CA SER A 6 6.13 1.11 2.44
C SER A 6 6.95 0.12 1.60
N ASP A 7 6.87 -1.17 1.91
CA ASP A 7 7.65 -2.23 1.25
C ASP A 7 7.30 -2.34 -0.25
N LEU A 8 6.00 -2.25 -0.58
CA LEU A 8 5.53 -2.29 -1.97
C LEU A 8 5.91 -1.00 -2.71
N LEU A 9 5.78 0.16 -2.06
CA LEU A 9 6.19 1.43 -2.65
C LEU A 9 7.69 1.45 -2.98
N HIS A 10 8.53 0.94 -2.07
CA HIS A 10 9.97 0.79 -2.28
C HIS A 10 10.30 -0.13 -3.45
N SER A 11 9.49 -1.19 -3.64
CA SER A 11 9.70 -2.13 -4.74
C SER A 11 9.57 -1.49 -6.13
N PHE A 12 8.85 -0.37 -6.27
CA PHE A 12 8.70 0.35 -7.55
C PHE A 12 10.03 0.93 -8.07
N GLY A 13 10.96 1.23 -7.16
CA GLY A 13 12.30 1.72 -7.50
C GLY A 13 13.30 0.60 -7.85
N ILE A 14 12.95 -0.68 -7.67
CA ILE A 14 13.87 -1.80 -7.93
C ILE A 14 13.91 -2.12 -9.44
N PRO A 15 15.06 -1.97 -10.12
CA PRO A 15 15.17 -2.24 -11.54
C PRO A 15 14.83 -3.70 -11.89
N GLY A 16 14.01 -3.90 -12.91
CA GLY A 16 13.64 -5.23 -13.41
C GLY A 16 12.53 -5.94 -12.62
N LEU A 17 12.09 -5.39 -11.48
CA LEU A 17 10.97 -5.96 -10.72
C LEU A 17 9.61 -5.54 -11.29
N TRP A 18 9.52 -4.32 -11.82
CA TRP A 18 8.31 -3.75 -12.39
C TRP A 18 8.51 -3.24 -13.81
N ILE A 19 7.44 -3.32 -14.60
CA ILE A 19 7.36 -2.63 -15.89
C ILE A 19 7.15 -1.14 -15.60
N ARG A 20 8.14 -0.30 -15.97
CA ARG A 20 8.16 1.13 -15.62
C ARG A 20 6.91 1.88 -16.11
N ASP A 21 6.41 1.53 -17.30
CA ASP A 21 5.18 2.14 -17.84
C ASP A 21 3.94 1.81 -16.99
N GLN A 22 3.87 0.60 -16.42
CA GLN A 22 2.77 0.23 -15.52
C GLN A 22 2.85 0.97 -14.19
N VAL A 23 4.06 1.12 -13.62
CA VAL A 23 4.27 1.93 -12.41
C VAL A 23 3.84 3.37 -12.66
N LYS A 24 4.22 3.95 -13.81
CA LYS A 24 3.80 5.30 -14.21
C LYS A 24 2.29 5.43 -14.29
N THR A 25 1.60 4.50 -14.94
CA THR A 25 0.13 4.48 -15.01
C THR A 25 -0.51 4.34 -13.62
N ILE A 26 0.02 3.47 -12.75
CA ILE A 26 -0.47 3.33 -11.37
C ILE A 26 -0.35 4.66 -10.61
N CYS A 27 0.83 5.28 -10.63
CA CYS A 27 1.09 6.52 -9.91
C CYS A 27 0.30 7.71 -10.47
N ARG A 28 0.21 7.83 -11.79
CA ARG A 28 -0.41 8.98 -12.47
C ARG A 28 -1.92 8.88 -12.61
N ASP A 29 -2.41 7.74 -13.09
CA ASP A 29 -3.81 7.61 -13.54
C ASP A 29 -4.72 7.09 -12.42
N TYR A 30 -4.17 6.28 -11.50
CA TYR A 30 -4.93 5.70 -10.39
C TYR A 30 -4.64 6.35 -9.04
N GLY A 31 -3.42 6.87 -8.83
CA GLY A 31 -2.94 7.38 -7.57
C GLY A 31 -2.62 6.28 -6.54
N VAL A 32 -1.69 6.58 -5.63
CA VAL A 32 -1.25 5.65 -4.58
C VAL A 32 -1.37 6.32 -3.21
N VAL A 33 -1.91 5.55 -2.26
CA VAL A 33 -1.89 5.85 -0.84
C VAL A 33 -0.94 4.86 -0.19
N CYS A 34 0.12 5.35 0.44
CA CYS A 34 1.09 4.51 1.11
C CYS A 34 0.97 4.64 2.62
N ILE A 35 0.80 3.51 3.30
CA ILE A 35 0.84 3.39 4.75
C ILE A 35 2.31 3.21 5.16
N ARG A 36 2.85 4.20 5.86
CA ARG A 36 4.25 4.16 6.31
C ARG A 36 4.39 3.24 7.51
N ARG A 37 5.41 2.36 7.50
CA ARG A 37 5.82 1.58 8.69
C ARG A 37 7.00 2.30 9.35
N GLU A 38 7.08 2.25 10.67
CA GLU A 38 8.23 2.80 11.41
C GLU A 38 9.54 2.16 10.93
N GLY A 39 10.58 2.99 10.76
CA GLY A 39 11.93 2.55 10.35
C GLY A 39 12.18 2.49 8.84
N GLN A 40 11.21 2.84 7.99
CA GLN A 40 11.38 2.95 6.54
C GLN A 40 11.43 4.42 6.10
N ASP A 41 12.52 4.81 5.43
CA ASP A 41 12.70 6.15 4.85
C ASP A 41 12.06 6.21 3.45
N ILE A 42 10.75 6.47 3.44
CA ILE A 42 10.00 6.64 2.19
C ILE A 42 10.43 7.92 1.46
N GLU A 43 10.77 8.99 2.16
CA GLU A 43 11.15 10.26 1.53
C GLU A 43 12.38 10.08 0.64
N LYS A 44 13.37 9.33 1.13
CA LYS A 44 14.52 8.92 0.33
C LYS A 44 14.09 8.13 -0.91
N THR A 45 13.24 7.12 -0.75
CA THR A 45 12.72 6.28 -1.85
C THR A 45 11.99 7.13 -2.91
N LEU A 46 11.21 8.13 -2.49
CA LEU A 46 10.52 9.03 -3.40
C LEU A 46 11.51 9.90 -4.18
N SER A 47 12.52 10.45 -3.52
CA SER A 47 13.51 11.31 -4.18
C SER A 47 14.42 10.57 -5.15
N GLU A 48 14.62 9.26 -4.94
CA GLU A 48 15.48 8.42 -5.77
C GLU A 48 14.79 7.94 -7.07
N ASP A 49 13.46 7.96 -7.15
CA ASP A 49 12.72 7.52 -8.35
C ASP A 49 11.95 8.68 -9.00
N GLU A 50 12.31 9.01 -10.25
CA GLU A 50 11.66 10.06 -11.04
C GLU A 50 10.13 9.87 -11.14
N ILE A 51 9.64 8.64 -11.30
CA ILE A 51 8.20 8.37 -11.40
C ILE A 51 7.52 8.66 -10.06
N LEU A 52 8.13 8.29 -8.94
CA LEU A 52 7.54 8.49 -7.63
C LEU A 52 7.61 9.96 -7.20
N ASN A 53 8.68 10.66 -7.56
CA ASN A 53 8.87 12.08 -7.28
C ASN A 53 7.93 12.99 -8.09
N GLU A 54 7.68 12.65 -9.36
CA GLU A 54 6.80 13.43 -10.25
C GLU A 54 5.31 13.30 -9.90
N ASN A 55 4.92 12.26 -9.13
CA ASN A 55 3.53 12.00 -8.81
C ASN A 55 3.22 12.35 -7.34
N GLN A 56 2.07 12.99 -7.10
CA GLN A 56 1.61 13.30 -5.74
C GLN A 56 1.08 12.03 -5.06
N LEU A 57 1.97 11.33 -4.36
CA LEU A 57 1.64 10.15 -3.57
C LEU A 57 1.17 10.60 -2.19
N HIS A 58 0.04 10.05 -1.73
CA HIS A 58 -0.45 10.34 -0.39
C HIS A 58 0.23 9.41 0.61
N LEU A 59 1.14 9.96 1.41
CA LEU A 59 1.75 9.26 2.53
C LEU A 59 0.89 9.49 3.77
N SER A 60 0.52 8.41 4.46
CA SER A 60 -0.17 8.53 5.73
C SER A 60 0.54 7.76 6.83
N ASP A 61 0.80 8.47 7.92
CA ASP A 61 1.38 7.96 9.16
C ASP A 61 0.28 7.43 10.10
N GLU A 62 -0.93 7.96 9.98
CA GLU A 62 -2.04 7.75 10.93
C GLU A 62 -3.17 6.83 10.41
N VAL A 63 -3.28 6.59 9.11
CA VAL A 63 -4.33 5.73 8.51
C VAL A 63 -4.19 4.25 8.91
N VAL A 64 -3.11 3.92 9.62
CA VAL A 64 -2.86 2.60 10.22
C VAL A 64 -4.04 2.14 11.07
N ASN A 65 -4.64 2.99 11.90
CA ASN A 65 -5.63 2.50 12.87
C ASN A 65 -7.01 2.25 12.26
N GLU A 66 -7.58 3.18 11.49
CA GLU A 66 -8.92 2.98 10.93
C GLU A 66 -8.94 1.92 9.84
N VAL A 67 -7.95 1.90 8.95
CA VAL A 67 -7.93 0.92 7.86
C VAL A 67 -7.48 -0.45 8.34
N MET A 68 -6.51 -0.56 9.27
CA MET A 68 -6.26 -1.87 9.90
C MET A 68 -7.46 -2.33 10.71
N THR A 69 -8.15 -1.46 11.45
CA THR A 69 -9.34 -1.85 12.20
C THR A 69 -10.42 -2.33 11.25
N PHE A 70 -10.66 -1.61 10.15
CA PHE A 70 -11.64 -2.01 9.14
C PHE A 70 -11.30 -3.37 8.52
N VAL A 71 -10.06 -3.56 8.03
CA VAL A 71 -9.61 -4.82 7.43
C VAL A 71 -9.65 -5.95 8.45
N ARG A 72 -9.16 -5.72 9.68
CA ARG A 72 -9.16 -6.70 10.77
C ARG A 72 -10.57 -7.13 11.15
N THR A 73 -11.49 -6.17 11.34
CA THR A 73 -12.89 -6.45 11.67
C THR A 73 -13.51 -7.28 10.54
N ARG A 74 -13.35 -6.88 9.29
CA ARG A 74 -13.97 -7.57 8.16
C ARG A 74 -13.42 -8.98 7.94
N VAL A 75 -12.12 -9.17 8.13
CA VAL A 75 -11.49 -10.50 8.04
C VAL A 75 -11.93 -11.38 9.21
N ASN A 76 -11.99 -10.85 10.43
CA ASN A 76 -12.46 -11.61 11.59
C ASN A 76 -13.94 -11.98 11.46
N ASP A 77 -14.79 -11.08 10.96
CA ASP A 77 -16.20 -11.37 10.67
C ASP A 77 -16.34 -12.49 9.62
N LEU A 78 -15.50 -12.47 8.59
CA LEU A 78 -15.51 -13.51 7.56
C LEU A 78 -15.08 -14.88 8.13
N LEU A 79 -14.07 -14.87 9.00
CA LEU A 79 -13.54 -16.09 9.62
C LEU A 79 -14.46 -16.64 10.72
N SER A 80 -15.18 -15.79 11.46
CA SER A 80 -16.15 -16.24 12.46
C SER A 80 -17.35 -16.94 11.82
N VAL A 81 -17.86 -16.38 10.72
CA VAL A 81 -18.93 -17.02 9.92
C VAL A 81 -18.50 -18.38 9.37
N SER A 82 -17.21 -18.54 9.06
CA SER A 82 -16.66 -19.83 8.60
C SER A 82 -16.62 -20.89 9.72
N GLN A 83 -16.38 -20.50 10.98
CA GLN A 83 -16.36 -21.41 12.12
C GLN A 83 -17.77 -21.88 12.51
N ASP A 84 -18.78 -21.01 12.39
CA ASP A 84 -20.18 -21.37 12.67
C ASP A 84 -20.74 -22.39 11.67
N ILE A 85 -20.27 -22.36 10.42
CA ILE A 85 -20.66 -23.35 9.39
C ILE A 85 -19.93 -24.70 9.59
N ALA A 86 -18.72 -24.69 10.14
CA ALA A 86 -17.91 -25.89 10.34
C ALA A 86 -18.29 -26.71 11.60
N LEU A 87 -19.05 -26.11 12.53
CA LEU A 87 -19.47 -26.71 13.81
C LEU A 87 -20.98 -26.98 13.91
N GLY A 88 -21.75 -26.69 12.85
CA GLY A 88 -23.20 -26.92 12.73
C GLY A 88 -23.56 -28.19 11.99
#